data_AF-A0A952SB89-F1
#
_entry.id   AF-A0A952SB89-F1
#
_cell.length_a   1.000
_cell.length_b   1.000
_cell.length_c   1.000
_cell.angle_alpha   90.00
_cell.angle_beta   90.00
_cell.angle_gamma   90.00
#
_symmetry.space_group_name_H-M   'P 1'
#
loop_
_entity.id
_entity.type
_entity.pdbx_description
1 polymer ?
#
loop_
_entity_poly.entity_id
_entity_poly.type
_entity_poly.pdbx_seq_one_letter_code
_entity_poly.pdbx_strand_id
1 'polypeptide(L)'
;MEFVLTTFIFPLKNKVLLSEHFGFYLDNPRTKDEIELIKHFLKKSYHSGEDLKLPPKFKNPEMNEQFITLEKLIKEIREHLYDKDPVVKDFFDAYEKKPIFEFVARMWIVARFDDEGESSKLRKEYKKHKRAGERAFFILDEENPIIKGSKALLAYGQLISLLTHTEKEKYFGRVVFLDTDFPRRPLHLWREFMMFALYCRDYVDSDVSGEHHLINDGLKWTFFPYFTETLDVKRQLLDSAFSTGLGEKLLYIGSTLKIAHDIWEVKSRLLMLTSIIEMLLTHNPNTNRFNVEDSINKQFQLKTSLLVYLNDKNRDIDAVQKRLRVIYEQRSNVAHGNFDSLHKFMKTLKSKEGKEEHFDSLIVDLYVYIRAILEEYLKDKNLVEFLKDN
;
A
#
# COMPACT_ATOMS: atom_id res chain seq x y z
N MET A 1 14.52 13.23 -12.29
CA MET A 1 13.78 12.65 -11.17
C MET A 1 12.48 12.12 -11.70
N GLU A 2 12.23 10.85 -11.46
CA GLU A 2 10.98 10.19 -11.79
C GLU A 2 10.05 10.14 -10.59
N PHE A 3 8.80 9.73 -10.86
CA PHE A 3 7.80 9.58 -9.81
C PHE A 3 6.84 8.42 -10.05
N VAL A 4 6.28 7.95 -8.96
CA VAL A 4 5.20 6.95 -8.88
C VAL A 4 3.96 7.64 -8.31
N LEU A 5 2.77 7.29 -8.81
CA LEU A 5 1.52 7.84 -8.28
C LEU A 5 1.25 7.26 -6.90
N THR A 6 0.67 8.05 -6.00
CA THR A 6 0.14 7.53 -4.72
C THR A 6 -1.38 7.46 -4.75
N THR A 7 -2.00 6.85 -3.74
CA THR A 7 -3.45 6.93 -3.49
C THR A 7 -3.88 8.27 -2.87
N PHE A 8 -2.93 9.13 -2.50
CA PHE A 8 -3.22 10.35 -1.76
C PHE A 8 -3.51 11.54 -2.67
N ILE A 9 -4.51 12.32 -2.27
CA ILE A 9 -4.92 13.57 -2.89
C ILE A 9 -4.90 14.63 -1.78
N PHE A 10 -3.94 15.55 -1.81
CA PHE A 10 -3.83 16.65 -0.86
C PHE A 10 -2.82 17.69 -1.37
N PRO A 11 -3.08 19.00 -1.21
CA PRO A 11 -2.11 20.01 -1.58
C PRO A 11 -0.97 20.08 -0.55
N LEU A 12 0.26 20.12 -1.04
CA LEU A 12 1.48 20.13 -0.25
C LEU A 12 2.23 21.45 -0.46
N LYS A 13 2.48 22.15 0.65
CA LYS A 13 3.34 23.32 0.66
C LYS A 13 4.80 22.94 0.39
N ASN A 14 5.27 21.94 1.14
CA ASN A 14 6.65 21.44 1.09
C ASN A 14 6.68 19.96 0.75
N LYS A 15 7.83 19.50 0.25
CA LYS A 15 8.12 18.07 0.10
C LYS A 15 8.08 17.39 1.45
N VAL A 16 7.53 16.18 1.50
CA VAL A 16 7.49 15.35 2.72
C VAL A 16 8.47 14.20 2.54
N LEU A 17 9.41 14.07 3.47
CA LEU A 17 10.46 13.06 3.41
C LEU A 17 9.87 11.66 3.63
N LEU A 18 10.16 10.73 2.72
CA LEU A 18 9.68 9.35 2.78
C LEU A 18 10.77 8.39 3.23
N SER A 19 12.01 8.58 2.77
CA SER A 19 13.19 7.85 3.23
C SER A 19 14.44 8.72 3.04
N GLU A 20 15.22 8.89 4.10
CA GLU A 20 16.54 9.52 4.06
C GLU A 20 17.55 8.63 3.33
N HIS A 21 17.50 7.32 3.60
CA HIS A 21 18.44 6.36 3.03
C HIS A 21 18.40 6.33 1.50
N PHE A 22 17.19 6.33 0.92
CA PHE A 22 17.00 6.30 -0.53
C PHE A 22 16.80 7.69 -1.17
N GLY A 23 16.71 8.75 -0.36
CA GLY A 23 16.34 10.08 -0.84
C GLY A 23 14.92 10.15 -1.41
N PHE A 24 14.00 9.29 -0.96
CA PHE A 24 12.61 9.28 -1.40
C PHE A 24 11.82 10.39 -0.72
N TYR A 25 10.90 11.01 -1.46
CA TYR A 25 10.00 12.02 -0.89
C TYR A 25 8.66 12.07 -1.62
N LEU A 26 7.65 12.57 -0.92
CA LEU A 26 6.32 12.87 -1.43
C LEU A 26 6.24 14.34 -1.81
N ASP A 27 5.58 14.63 -2.92
CA ASP A 27 5.40 15.99 -3.43
C ASP A 27 4.15 16.06 -4.32
N ASN A 28 3.69 17.26 -4.67
CA ASN A 28 2.77 17.40 -5.79
C ASN A 28 3.54 17.53 -7.14
N PRO A 29 2.86 17.33 -8.27
CA PRO A 29 3.38 17.65 -9.60
C PRO A 29 3.80 19.12 -9.69
N ARG A 30 5.03 19.36 -10.13
CA ARG A 30 5.63 20.71 -10.20
C ARG A 30 5.74 21.20 -11.63
N THR A 31 5.84 20.31 -12.62
CA THR A 31 6.00 20.69 -14.04
C THR A 31 4.71 20.51 -14.84
N LYS A 32 4.59 21.25 -15.95
CA LYS A 32 3.46 21.10 -16.88
C LYS A 32 3.37 19.67 -17.45
N ASP A 33 4.50 19.05 -17.74
CA ASP A 33 4.54 17.69 -18.29
C ASP A 33 4.01 16.66 -17.27
N GLU A 34 4.37 16.79 -16.00
CA GLU A 34 3.86 15.94 -14.91
C GLU A 34 2.35 16.10 -14.73
N ILE A 35 1.87 17.36 -14.71
CA ILE A 35 0.46 17.67 -14.56
C ILE A 35 -0.35 17.11 -15.73
N GLU A 36 0.14 17.26 -16.98
CA GLU A 36 -0.54 16.70 -18.15
C GLU A 36 -0.52 15.17 -18.16
N LEU A 37 0.55 14.52 -17.68
CA LEU A 37 0.61 13.06 -17.52
C LEU A 37 -0.49 12.56 -16.58
N ILE A 38 -0.60 13.16 -15.39
CA ILE A 38 -1.59 12.77 -14.39
C ILE A 38 -3.00 13.12 -14.85
N LYS A 39 -3.19 14.29 -15.46
CA LYS A 39 -4.47 14.67 -16.08
C LYS A 39 -4.89 13.68 -17.16
N HIS A 40 -3.96 13.19 -17.98
CA HIS A 40 -4.24 12.15 -18.98
C HIS A 40 -4.65 10.84 -18.31
N PHE A 41 -3.93 10.42 -17.28
CA PHE A 41 -4.27 9.25 -16.47
C PHE A 41 -5.68 9.37 -15.86
N LEU A 42 -5.98 10.48 -15.18
CA LEU A 42 -7.28 10.78 -14.59
C LEU A 42 -8.40 10.73 -15.62
N LYS A 43 -8.20 11.36 -16.78
CA LYS A 43 -9.17 11.31 -17.87
C LYS A 43 -9.37 9.88 -18.36
N LYS A 44 -8.29 9.13 -18.63
CA LYS A 44 -8.38 7.76 -19.13
C LYS A 44 -9.18 6.87 -18.17
N SER A 45 -8.85 6.93 -16.89
CA SER A 45 -9.52 6.16 -15.84
C SER A 45 -10.97 6.62 -15.61
N TYR A 46 -11.26 7.91 -15.72
CA TYR A 46 -12.63 8.44 -15.65
C TYR A 46 -13.50 7.97 -16.83
N HIS A 47 -12.93 7.87 -18.03
CA HIS A 47 -13.68 7.53 -19.25
C HIS A 47 -13.69 6.02 -19.56
N SER A 48 -12.85 5.19 -18.93
CA SER A 48 -12.81 3.75 -19.18
C SER A 48 -14.06 3.01 -18.68
N GLY A 49 -14.86 3.62 -17.80
CA GLY A 49 -16.17 3.10 -17.39
C GLY A 49 -16.15 1.82 -16.56
N GLU A 50 -14.97 1.40 -16.09
CA GLU A 50 -14.79 0.27 -15.16
C GLU A 50 -15.02 0.68 -13.70
N ASP A 51 -14.95 1.99 -13.42
CA ASP A 51 -15.53 2.60 -12.23
C ASP A 51 -17.01 2.85 -12.49
N LEU A 52 -17.87 2.52 -11.49
CA LEU A 52 -19.30 2.84 -11.44
C LEU A 52 -19.59 4.05 -12.33
N LYS A 53 -20.28 3.84 -13.47
CA LYS A 53 -20.58 4.88 -14.45
C LYS A 53 -21.01 6.15 -13.72
N LEU A 54 -20.09 7.11 -13.61
CA LEU A 54 -20.40 8.45 -13.14
C LEU A 54 -21.45 8.99 -14.08
N PRO A 55 -22.43 9.72 -13.53
CA PRO A 55 -23.81 9.59 -13.93
C PRO A 55 -23.98 9.76 -15.43
N PRO A 56 -24.91 9.01 -16.05
CA PRO A 56 -25.39 9.39 -17.37
C PRO A 56 -25.63 10.90 -17.34
N LYS A 57 -25.11 11.65 -18.32
CA LYS A 57 -25.56 13.03 -18.49
C LYS A 57 -27.04 12.96 -18.82
N PHE A 58 -27.88 13.10 -17.81
CA PHE A 58 -29.32 13.13 -18.01
C PHE A 58 -29.65 14.49 -18.60
N LYS A 59 -30.56 14.50 -19.59
CA LYS A 59 -31.10 15.76 -20.13
C LYS A 59 -31.84 16.58 -19.06
N ASN A 60 -32.27 15.94 -17.98
CA ASN A 60 -32.88 16.59 -16.83
C ASN A 60 -31.81 17.01 -15.79
N PRO A 61 -31.62 18.30 -15.52
CA PRO A 61 -30.70 18.81 -14.50
C PRO A 61 -30.97 18.28 -13.08
N GLU A 62 -32.24 18.13 -12.68
CA GLU A 62 -32.63 17.65 -11.35
C GLU A 62 -32.19 16.20 -11.10
N MET A 63 -32.13 15.38 -12.15
CA MET A 63 -31.59 14.03 -12.05
C MET A 63 -30.08 14.04 -11.88
N ASN A 64 -29.37 14.98 -12.50
CA ASN A 64 -27.91 15.09 -12.33
C ASN A 64 -27.53 15.50 -10.90
N GLU A 65 -28.38 16.25 -10.19
CA GLU A 65 -28.17 16.62 -8.78
C GLU A 65 -28.21 15.43 -7.81
N GLN A 66 -28.85 14.33 -8.21
CA GLN A 66 -28.95 13.09 -7.43
C GLN A 66 -27.66 12.24 -7.45
N PHE A 67 -26.68 12.60 -8.28
CA PHE A 67 -25.44 11.86 -8.43
C PHE A 67 -24.24 12.65 -7.91
N ILE A 68 -23.26 11.93 -7.38
CA ILE A 68 -22.03 12.53 -6.87
C ILE A 68 -21.07 12.70 -8.06
N THR A 69 -20.75 13.95 -8.42
CA THR A 69 -19.77 14.29 -9.46
C THR A 69 -18.43 14.71 -8.85
N LEU A 70 -17.37 14.70 -9.64
CA LEU A 70 -16.05 15.16 -9.20
C LEU A 70 -16.08 16.65 -8.80
N GLU A 71 -16.85 17.47 -9.52
CA GLU A 71 -17.09 18.87 -9.18
C GLU A 71 -17.80 19.02 -7.82
N LYS A 72 -18.79 18.17 -7.54
CA LYS A 72 -19.51 18.17 -6.25
C LYS A 72 -18.58 17.77 -5.11
N LEU A 73 -17.77 16.74 -5.29
CA LEU A 73 -16.76 16.34 -4.29
C LEU A 73 -15.76 17.46 -4.01
N ILE A 74 -15.27 18.16 -5.04
CA ILE A 74 -14.33 19.28 -4.85
C ILE A 74 -15.00 20.45 -4.14
N LYS A 75 -16.27 20.72 -4.42
CA LYS A 75 -17.04 21.71 -3.69
C LYS A 75 -17.17 21.34 -2.21
N GLU A 76 -17.48 20.08 -1.89
CA GLU A 76 -17.56 19.58 -0.51
C GLU A 76 -16.20 19.71 0.19
N ILE A 77 -15.11 19.33 -0.47
CA ILE A 77 -13.73 19.50 0.06
C ILE A 77 -13.46 20.97 0.40
N ARG A 78 -13.85 21.90 -0.49
CA ARG A 78 -13.70 23.34 -0.24
C ARG A 78 -14.50 23.77 0.97
N GLU A 79 -15.79 23.46 1.01
CA GLU A 79 -16.70 23.86 2.10
C GLU A 79 -16.19 23.41 3.47
N HIS A 80 -15.50 22.27 3.54
CA HIS A 80 -14.96 21.73 4.77
C HIS A 80 -13.54 22.23 5.10
N LEU A 81 -12.61 22.25 4.14
CA LEU A 81 -11.18 22.50 4.43
C LEU A 81 -10.71 23.93 4.13
N TYR A 82 -11.40 24.70 3.29
CA TYR A 82 -10.88 25.95 2.73
C TYR A 82 -10.48 26.99 3.79
N ASP A 83 -11.29 27.19 4.83
CA ASP A 83 -10.97 28.14 5.90
C ASP A 83 -10.21 27.52 7.08
N LYS A 84 -9.98 26.20 7.06
CA LYS A 84 -9.38 25.45 8.18
C LYS A 84 -7.93 25.07 7.93
N ASP A 85 -7.54 24.82 6.68
CA ASP A 85 -6.16 24.51 6.32
C ASP A 85 -5.59 25.62 5.40
N PRO A 86 -4.56 26.37 5.84
CA PRO A 86 -3.96 27.44 5.04
C PRO A 86 -3.38 26.96 3.71
N VAL A 87 -2.86 25.73 3.64
CA VAL A 87 -2.30 25.14 2.41
C VAL A 87 -3.42 24.84 1.43
N VAL A 88 -4.54 24.32 1.92
CA VAL A 88 -5.75 24.12 1.11
C VAL A 88 -6.30 25.45 0.61
N LYS A 89 -6.39 26.46 1.48
CA LYS A 89 -6.83 27.82 1.11
C LYS A 89 -6.01 28.40 -0.04
N ASP A 90 -4.69 28.47 0.15
CA ASP A 90 -3.74 29.00 -0.84
C ASP A 90 -3.87 28.25 -2.18
N PHE A 91 -4.08 26.93 -2.11
CA PHE A 91 -4.25 26.09 -3.29
C PHE A 91 -5.54 26.41 -4.05
N PHE A 92 -6.67 26.51 -3.37
CA PHE A 92 -7.95 26.86 -3.99
C PHE A 92 -7.89 28.26 -4.61
N ASP A 93 -7.36 29.26 -3.90
CA ASP A 93 -7.23 30.62 -4.41
C ASP A 93 -6.39 30.69 -5.68
N ALA A 94 -5.33 29.88 -5.77
CA ALA A 94 -4.45 29.83 -6.93
C ALA A 94 -5.04 29.06 -8.13
N TYR A 95 -5.83 28.01 -7.90
CA TYR A 95 -6.15 27.04 -8.95
C TYR A 95 -7.64 26.74 -9.17
N GLU A 96 -8.56 27.26 -8.37
CA GLU A 96 -10.00 26.95 -8.46
C GLU A 96 -10.58 27.14 -9.88
N LYS A 97 -10.08 28.14 -10.63
CA LYS A 97 -10.53 28.43 -12.00
C LYS A 97 -10.00 27.46 -13.06
N LYS A 98 -9.13 26.51 -12.69
CA LYS A 98 -8.58 25.53 -13.63
C LYS A 98 -9.60 24.46 -13.97
N PRO A 99 -9.50 23.83 -15.16
CA PRO A 99 -10.32 22.66 -15.48
C PRO A 99 -10.17 21.57 -14.41
N ILE A 100 -11.28 20.89 -14.09
CA ILE A 100 -11.38 19.95 -12.96
C ILE A 100 -10.24 18.91 -12.90
N PHE A 101 -9.90 18.30 -14.04
CA PHE A 101 -8.82 17.31 -14.11
C PHE A 101 -7.43 17.92 -13.90
N GLU A 102 -7.22 19.18 -14.30
CA GLU A 102 -5.96 19.89 -14.02
C GLU A 102 -5.87 20.28 -12.54
N PHE A 103 -6.98 20.75 -11.96
CA PHE A 103 -7.08 21.08 -10.54
C PHE A 103 -6.72 19.86 -9.67
N VAL A 104 -7.35 18.72 -9.93
CA VAL A 104 -7.04 17.46 -9.25
C VAL A 104 -5.59 17.05 -9.47
N ALA A 105 -5.12 17.06 -10.73
CA ALA A 105 -3.77 16.59 -11.03
C ALA A 105 -2.72 17.35 -10.20
N ARG A 106 -2.96 18.64 -9.93
CA ARG A 106 -2.10 19.47 -9.07
C ARG A 106 -2.20 19.14 -7.57
N MET A 107 -3.32 18.59 -7.10
CA MET A 107 -3.48 18.10 -5.72
C MET A 107 -2.97 16.67 -5.53
N TRP A 108 -2.76 15.91 -6.60
CA TRP A 108 -2.32 14.53 -6.50
C TRP A 108 -0.94 14.47 -5.84
N ILE A 109 -0.75 13.58 -4.88
CA ILE A 109 0.57 13.38 -4.29
C ILE A 109 1.30 12.29 -5.08
N VAL A 110 2.53 12.59 -5.45
CA VAL A 110 3.44 11.69 -6.14
C VAL A 110 4.65 11.39 -5.27
N ALA A 111 5.17 10.19 -5.41
CA ALA A 111 6.35 9.73 -4.72
C ALA A 111 7.54 9.78 -5.67
N ARG A 112 8.62 10.43 -5.26
CA ARG A 112 9.77 10.75 -6.11
C ARG A 112 11.00 10.03 -5.65
N PHE A 113 11.85 9.71 -6.62
CA PHE A 113 13.16 9.13 -6.43
C PHE A 113 14.15 9.73 -7.43
N ASP A 114 15.44 9.64 -7.11
CA ASP A 114 16.50 10.07 -8.03
C ASP A 114 16.70 9.02 -9.14
N ASP A 115 16.62 9.48 -10.38
CA ASP A 115 16.80 8.69 -11.60
C ASP A 115 18.17 8.96 -12.24
N GLU A 116 19.07 9.68 -11.54
CA GLU A 116 20.40 10.08 -12.01
C GLU A 116 20.37 10.86 -13.34
N GLY A 117 19.23 11.51 -13.62
CA GLY A 117 18.99 12.25 -14.86
C GLY A 117 18.67 11.39 -16.08
N GLU A 118 18.49 10.07 -15.94
CA GLU A 118 18.20 9.15 -17.04
C GLU A 118 16.92 9.53 -17.80
N SER A 119 15.84 9.89 -17.10
CA SER A 119 14.62 10.30 -17.80
C SER A 119 14.80 11.56 -18.62
N SER A 120 15.66 12.48 -18.17
CA SER A 120 15.98 13.66 -18.97
C SER A 120 16.80 13.30 -20.21
N LYS A 121 17.70 12.31 -20.13
CA LYS A 121 18.44 11.79 -21.28
C LYS A 121 17.49 11.12 -22.28
N LEU A 122 16.65 10.19 -21.81
CA LEU A 122 15.65 9.50 -22.64
C LEU A 122 14.68 10.46 -23.33
N ARG A 123 14.19 11.49 -22.63
CA ARG A 123 13.32 12.52 -23.24
C ARG A 123 14.03 13.32 -24.34
N LYS A 124 15.33 13.61 -24.17
CA LYS A 124 16.12 14.32 -25.20
C LYS A 124 16.34 13.43 -26.42
N GLU A 125 16.67 12.16 -26.22
CA GLU A 125 16.85 11.18 -27.30
C GLU A 125 15.55 10.91 -28.05
N TYR A 126 14.43 10.72 -27.33
CA TYR A 126 13.11 10.60 -27.94
C TYR A 126 12.77 11.80 -28.84
N LYS A 127 13.02 13.03 -28.37
CA LYS A 127 12.81 14.25 -29.18
C LYS A 127 13.71 14.29 -30.41
N LYS A 128 14.94 13.76 -30.33
CA LYS A 128 15.86 13.66 -31.46
C LYS A 128 15.34 12.68 -32.53
N HIS A 129 15.01 11.45 -32.14
CA HIS A 129 14.46 10.44 -33.05
C HIS A 129 13.13 10.90 -33.68
N LYS A 130 12.24 11.50 -32.87
CA LYS A 130 10.97 12.04 -33.38
C LYS A 130 11.18 13.12 -34.45
N ARG A 131 12.19 14.00 -34.30
CA ARG A 131 12.53 15.02 -35.31
C ARG A 131 13.13 14.40 -36.58
N ALA A 132 13.85 13.29 -36.45
CA ALA A 132 14.38 12.53 -37.57
C ALA A 132 13.31 11.68 -38.30
N GLY A 133 12.08 11.63 -37.79
CA GLY A 133 11.02 10.77 -38.33
C GLY A 133 11.22 9.28 -38.00
N GLU A 134 12.14 8.97 -37.08
CA GLU A 134 12.49 7.61 -36.69
C GLU A 134 11.58 7.11 -35.57
N ARG A 135 11.31 5.80 -35.59
CA ARG A 135 10.70 5.09 -34.46
C ARG A 135 11.83 4.49 -33.63
N ALA A 136 11.92 4.88 -32.36
CA ALA A 136 12.86 4.32 -31.41
C ALA A 136 12.09 3.70 -30.24
N PHE A 137 12.63 2.61 -29.71
CA PHE A 137 12.22 2.03 -28.44
C PHE A 137 13.45 1.95 -27.54
N PHE A 138 13.25 2.20 -26.25
CA PHE A 138 14.30 2.12 -25.24
C PHE A 138 14.01 0.91 -24.37
N ILE A 139 14.98 0.00 -24.26
CA ILE A 139 14.93 -1.12 -23.32
C ILE A 139 15.87 -0.75 -22.19
N LEU A 140 15.33 -0.74 -20.97
CA LEU A 140 16.09 -0.49 -19.75
C LEU A 140 16.38 -1.83 -19.09
N ASP A 141 17.63 -2.05 -18.67
CA ASP A 141 17.99 -3.21 -17.87
C ASP A 141 17.56 -3.04 -16.40
N GLU A 142 17.77 -4.08 -15.60
CA GLU A 142 17.36 -4.07 -14.18
C GLU A 142 18.21 -3.14 -13.29
N GLU A 143 19.44 -2.82 -13.72
CA GLU A 143 20.34 -1.93 -12.99
C GLU A 143 20.12 -0.46 -13.35
N ASN A 144 19.34 -0.17 -14.39
CA ASN A 144 19.00 1.18 -14.77
C ASN A 144 18.38 1.96 -13.59
N PRO A 145 18.85 3.18 -13.27
CA PRO A 145 18.37 3.96 -12.13
C PRO A 145 16.84 4.14 -12.07
N ILE A 146 16.16 4.23 -13.22
CA ILE A 146 14.69 4.33 -13.28
C ILE A 146 14.06 3.04 -12.77
N ILE A 147 14.51 1.89 -13.26
CA ILE A 147 13.96 0.57 -12.91
C ILE A 147 14.28 0.24 -11.46
N LYS A 148 15.54 0.42 -11.06
CA LYS A 148 16.01 0.16 -9.70
C LYS A 148 15.33 1.05 -8.67
N GLY A 149 15.27 2.35 -8.93
CA GLY A 149 14.62 3.33 -8.06
C GLY A 149 13.12 3.08 -7.92
N SER A 150 12.42 2.76 -9.04
CA SER A 150 11.00 2.41 -9.01
C SER A 150 10.72 1.14 -8.21
N LYS A 151 11.48 0.05 -8.45
CA LYS A 151 11.35 -1.20 -7.69
C LYS A 151 11.59 -0.98 -6.19
N ALA A 152 12.64 -0.23 -5.83
CA ALA A 152 12.95 0.09 -4.44
C ALA A 152 11.85 0.94 -3.78
N LEU A 153 11.34 1.96 -4.48
CA LEU A 153 10.25 2.81 -3.97
C LEU A 153 8.95 2.03 -3.76
N LEU A 154 8.58 1.15 -4.70
CA LEU A 154 7.40 0.30 -4.58
C LEU A 154 7.53 -0.71 -3.43
N ALA A 155 8.71 -1.33 -3.27
CA ALA A 155 8.97 -2.25 -2.18
C ALA A 155 8.96 -1.55 -0.81
N TYR A 156 9.69 -0.44 -0.68
CA TYR A 156 9.66 0.42 0.50
C TYR A 156 8.22 0.86 0.82
N GLY A 157 7.48 1.16 -0.24
CA GLY A 157 6.12 1.61 -0.13
C GLY A 157 5.14 0.58 0.43
N GLN A 158 5.36 -0.71 0.16
CA GLN A 158 4.60 -1.78 0.80
C GLN A 158 4.91 -1.90 2.29
N LEU A 159 6.18 -1.75 2.67
CA LEU A 159 6.57 -1.77 4.08
C LEU A 159 5.89 -0.62 4.83
N ILE A 160 5.92 0.58 4.27
CA ILE A 160 5.19 1.72 4.83
C ILE A 160 3.70 1.43 4.92
N SER A 161 3.05 0.97 3.84
CA SER A 161 1.61 0.66 3.85
C SER A 161 1.25 -0.33 4.96
N LEU A 162 2.06 -1.39 5.12
CA LEU A 162 1.89 -2.40 6.18
C LEU A 162 2.11 -1.82 7.60
N LEU A 163 3.08 -0.92 7.77
CA LEU A 163 3.43 -0.40 9.09
C LEU A 163 2.53 0.77 9.53
N THR A 164 1.91 1.48 8.58
CA THR A 164 1.07 2.66 8.87
C THR A 164 -0.43 2.36 8.84
N HIS A 165 -0.89 1.21 8.32
CA HIS A 165 -2.33 0.98 8.23
C HIS A 165 -3.01 0.99 9.61
N THR A 166 -4.24 1.47 9.67
CA THR A 166 -5.05 1.48 10.92
C THR A 166 -6.19 0.46 10.91
N GLU A 167 -6.32 -0.34 9.83
CA GLU A 167 -7.42 -1.30 9.64
C GLU A 167 -7.41 -2.51 10.59
N LYS A 168 -6.50 -2.55 11.58
CA LYS A 168 -6.32 -3.68 12.52
C LYS A 168 -6.41 -5.03 11.78
N GLU A 169 -7.37 -5.88 12.14
CA GLU A 169 -7.61 -7.21 11.60
C GLU A 169 -8.45 -7.22 10.31
N LYS A 170 -8.43 -6.13 9.53
CA LYS A 170 -9.13 -6.01 8.24
C LYS A 170 -8.22 -5.59 7.10
N TYR A 171 -6.90 -5.61 7.30
CA TYR A 171 -5.95 -5.20 6.28
C TYR A 171 -5.64 -6.35 5.31
N PHE A 172 -5.85 -6.11 4.02
CA PHE A 172 -5.65 -7.08 2.94
C PHE A 172 -4.44 -6.76 2.06
N GLY A 173 -3.43 -6.07 2.61
CA GLY A 173 -2.23 -5.66 1.86
C GLY A 173 -2.46 -4.45 0.96
N ARG A 174 -3.37 -3.53 1.32
CA ARG A 174 -3.65 -2.34 0.49
C ARG A 174 -2.41 -1.46 0.36
N VAL A 175 -2.22 -0.88 -0.81
CA VAL A 175 -0.98 -0.18 -1.18
C VAL A 175 -1.22 1.33 -1.19
N VAL A 176 -0.25 2.12 -0.71
CA VAL A 176 -0.30 3.60 -0.88
C VAL A 176 0.32 4.05 -2.21
N PHE A 177 1.14 3.22 -2.87
CA PHE A 177 1.77 3.54 -4.15
C PHE A 177 1.13 2.73 -5.27
N LEU A 178 0.80 3.41 -6.35
CA LEU A 178 0.12 2.89 -7.50
C LEU A 178 1.14 2.49 -8.55
N ASP A 179 1.22 1.19 -8.82
CA ASP A 179 2.03 0.68 -9.90
C ASP A 179 1.34 0.94 -11.24
N THR A 180 1.92 1.81 -12.05
CA THR A 180 1.39 2.17 -13.36
C THR A 180 1.64 1.10 -14.43
N ASP A 181 2.55 0.15 -14.18
CA ASP A 181 2.94 -0.87 -15.15
C ASP A 181 2.00 -2.08 -15.17
N PHE A 182 1.03 -2.14 -14.25
CA PHE A 182 0.04 -3.23 -14.19
C PHE A 182 -1.36 -2.79 -14.65
N PRO A 183 -1.79 -3.16 -15.88
CA PRO A 183 -3.12 -2.85 -16.39
C PRO A 183 -4.22 -3.80 -15.86
N ARG A 184 -3.99 -4.57 -14.79
CA ARG A 184 -4.90 -5.67 -14.39
C ARG A 184 -6.02 -5.29 -13.43
N ARG A 185 -5.91 -4.15 -12.75
CA ARG A 185 -7.04 -3.57 -12.03
C ARG A 185 -7.19 -2.12 -12.46
N PRO A 186 -8.34 -1.71 -13.01
CA PRO A 186 -8.63 -0.29 -13.10
C PRO A 186 -8.36 0.32 -11.72
N LEU A 187 -7.55 1.37 -11.69
CA LEU A 187 -7.49 2.18 -10.50
C LEU A 187 -8.88 2.73 -10.29
N HIS A 188 -9.54 2.33 -9.20
CA HIS A 188 -10.83 2.87 -8.82
C HIS A 188 -10.64 4.30 -8.28
N LEU A 189 -10.36 5.25 -9.18
CA LEU A 189 -10.20 6.66 -8.84
C LEU A 189 -11.38 7.16 -8.02
N TRP A 190 -12.58 6.69 -8.37
CA TRP A 190 -13.78 6.99 -7.60
C TRP A 190 -13.63 6.65 -6.12
N ARG A 191 -13.08 5.48 -5.81
CA ARG A 191 -12.86 5.05 -4.42
C ARG A 191 -11.93 6.03 -3.72
N GLU A 192 -10.75 6.31 -4.30
CA GLU A 192 -9.77 7.17 -3.65
C GLU A 192 -10.30 8.60 -3.42
N PHE A 193 -11.05 9.12 -4.38
CA PHE A 193 -11.70 10.44 -4.26
C PHE A 193 -12.86 10.48 -3.28
N MET A 194 -13.72 9.46 -3.30
CA MET A 194 -14.83 9.35 -2.37
C MET A 194 -14.30 9.20 -0.95
N MET A 195 -13.26 8.38 -0.75
CA MET A 195 -12.58 8.29 0.54
C MET A 195 -12.00 9.64 0.95
N PHE A 196 -11.29 10.33 0.05
CA PHE A 196 -10.74 11.65 0.33
C PHE A 196 -11.83 12.66 0.75
N ALA A 197 -12.92 12.78 0.00
CA ALA A 197 -13.99 13.71 0.33
C ALA A 197 -14.72 13.37 1.63
N LEU A 198 -14.98 12.09 1.89
CA LEU A 198 -15.54 11.63 3.17
C LEU A 198 -14.62 12.01 4.35
N TYR A 199 -13.31 11.86 4.20
CA TYR A 199 -12.37 12.26 5.26
C TYR A 199 -12.25 13.76 5.42
N CYS A 200 -12.36 14.54 4.35
CA CYS A 200 -12.37 16.00 4.47
C CYS A 200 -13.53 16.47 5.35
N ARG A 201 -14.70 15.82 5.26
CA ARG A 201 -15.84 16.09 6.12
C ARG A 201 -15.54 15.73 7.57
N ASP A 202 -15.06 14.51 7.83
CA ASP A 202 -14.81 14.03 9.20
C ASP A 202 -13.64 14.75 9.90
N TYR A 203 -12.58 15.11 9.17
CA TYR A 203 -11.41 15.83 9.68
C TYR A 203 -11.82 17.12 10.37
N VAL A 204 -12.79 17.80 9.76
CA VAL A 204 -13.29 19.14 10.11
C VAL A 204 -14.20 19.12 11.32
N ASP A 205 -14.94 18.03 11.53
CA ASP A 205 -15.79 17.85 12.70
C ASP A 205 -14.97 17.46 13.95
N SER A 206 -13.83 16.80 13.76
CA SER A 206 -12.95 16.37 14.87
C SER A 206 -12.19 17.51 15.57
N ASP A 207 -11.93 18.61 14.88
CA ASP A 207 -11.26 19.81 15.43
C ASP A 207 -12.19 20.66 16.34
N VAL A 208 -13.51 20.46 16.24
CA VAL A 208 -14.50 21.24 17.01
C VAL A 208 -14.86 20.55 18.33
N SER A 209 -14.72 19.24 18.44
CA SER A 209 -15.12 18.45 19.62
C SER A 209 -13.97 18.05 20.56
N GLY A 210 -12.71 18.16 20.13
CA GLY A 210 -11.56 17.72 20.93
C GLY A 210 -11.47 16.19 21.14
N GLU A 211 -12.40 15.42 20.57
CA GLU A 211 -12.40 13.96 20.56
C GLU A 211 -12.24 13.46 19.12
N HIS A 212 -11.04 12.96 18.80
CA HIS A 212 -10.65 12.52 17.46
C HIS A 212 -11.24 11.15 17.07
N HIS A 213 -12.56 11.07 16.91
CA HIS A 213 -13.21 9.88 16.36
C HIS A 213 -13.64 10.15 14.92
N LEU A 214 -12.85 9.68 13.95
CA LEU A 214 -13.37 9.55 12.59
C LEU A 214 -14.49 8.52 12.61
N ILE A 215 -15.47 8.64 11.70
CA ILE A 215 -16.54 7.64 11.56
C ILE A 215 -15.95 6.24 11.29
N ASN A 216 -14.70 6.18 10.79
CA ASN A 216 -13.95 4.94 10.65
C ASN A 216 -12.45 5.11 10.96
N ASP A 217 -12.07 5.02 12.23
CA ASP A 217 -10.66 4.98 12.70
C ASP A 217 -9.78 3.99 11.90
N GLY A 218 -10.38 2.90 11.41
CA GLY A 218 -9.68 1.87 10.64
C GLY A 218 -9.07 2.37 9.33
N LEU A 219 -9.53 3.50 8.79
CA LEU A 219 -9.12 4.01 7.49
C LEU A 219 -8.36 5.34 7.57
N LYS A 220 -8.02 5.83 8.77
CA LYS A 220 -7.19 7.02 9.02
C LYS A 220 -5.97 7.10 8.09
N TRP A 221 -5.28 5.97 7.91
CA TRP A 221 -4.06 5.86 7.10
C TRP A 221 -4.23 6.16 5.60
N THR A 222 -5.47 6.24 5.10
CA THR A 222 -5.77 6.60 3.70
C THR A 222 -5.92 8.11 3.48
N PHE A 223 -6.03 8.89 4.56
CA PHE A 223 -6.07 10.35 4.51
C PHE A 223 -4.68 10.93 4.80
N PHE A 224 -4.17 11.77 3.90
CA PHE A 224 -2.76 12.16 3.93
C PHE A 224 -2.32 12.87 5.24
N PRO A 225 -3.06 13.84 5.80
CA PRO A 225 -2.71 14.44 7.09
C PRO A 225 -2.49 13.41 8.22
N TYR A 226 -3.42 12.48 8.44
CA TYR A 226 -3.25 11.43 9.46
C TYR A 226 -2.16 10.43 9.10
N PHE A 227 -2.00 10.12 7.81
CA PHE A 227 -0.90 9.27 7.35
C PHE A 227 0.46 9.87 7.71
N THR A 228 0.64 11.19 7.56
CA THR A 228 1.92 11.85 7.87
C THR A 228 2.33 11.73 9.34
N GLU A 229 1.37 11.77 10.27
CA GLU A 229 1.64 11.58 11.70
C GLU A 229 2.25 10.20 11.99
N THR A 230 1.76 9.16 11.32
CA THR A 230 2.29 7.80 11.49
C THR A 230 3.56 7.57 10.66
N LEU A 231 3.65 8.22 9.50
CA LEU A 231 4.77 8.10 8.58
C LEU A 231 6.09 8.46 9.25
N ASP A 232 6.15 9.57 10.00
CA ASP A 232 7.39 10.04 10.60
C ASP A 232 8.03 9.03 11.55
N VAL A 233 7.23 8.35 12.37
CA VAL A 233 7.72 7.31 13.27
C VAL A 233 8.19 6.08 12.49
N LYS A 234 7.40 5.64 11.51
CA LYS A 234 7.69 4.41 10.76
C LYS A 234 8.86 4.58 9.78
N ARG A 235 9.02 5.75 9.16
CA ARG A 235 10.16 6.04 8.27
C ARG A 235 11.48 6.02 9.03
N GLN A 236 11.53 6.58 10.24
CA GLN A 236 12.77 6.62 11.04
C GLN A 236 13.24 5.20 11.42
N LEU A 237 12.30 4.34 11.81
CA LEU A 237 12.58 2.93 12.10
C LEU A 237 13.13 2.20 10.86
N LEU A 238 12.51 2.43 9.70
CA LEU A 238 12.98 1.83 8.44
C LEU A 238 14.34 2.37 8.03
N ASP A 239 14.55 3.69 7.99
CA ASP A 239 15.82 4.32 7.59
C ASP A 239 17.00 3.85 8.48
N SER A 240 16.76 3.71 9.78
CA SER A 240 17.72 3.13 10.72
C SER A 240 18.05 1.67 10.36
N ALA A 241 17.03 0.85 10.07
CA ALA A 241 17.24 -0.54 9.66
C ALA A 241 17.95 -0.67 8.31
N PHE A 242 17.62 0.16 7.32
CA PHE A 242 18.30 0.19 6.02
C PHE A 242 19.79 0.54 6.16
N SER A 243 20.12 1.44 7.09
CA SER A 243 21.50 1.87 7.36
C SER A 243 22.35 0.81 8.09
N THR A 244 21.73 -0.20 8.71
CA THR A 244 22.42 -1.26 9.48
C THR A 244 22.57 -2.60 8.72
N GLY A 245 22.50 -2.55 7.39
CA GLY A 245 22.73 -3.71 6.52
C GLY A 245 21.52 -4.65 6.37
N LEU A 246 20.33 -4.25 6.83
CA LEU A 246 19.09 -5.01 6.63
C LEU A 246 18.39 -4.72 5.29
N GLY A 247 18.97 -3.83 4.48
CA GLY A 247 18.26 -3.25 3.35
C GLY A 247 17.78 -4.27 2.32
N GLU A 248 18.62 -5.21 1.93
CA GLU A 248 18.25 -6.25 0.96
C GLU A 248 17.10 -7.12 1.48
N LYS A 249 17.18 -7.58 2.74
CA LYS A 249 16.13 -8.38 3.38
C LYS A 249 14.80 -7.62 3.42
N LEU A 250 14.81 -6.35 3.81
CA LEU A 250 13.60 -5.52 3.88
C LEU A 250 13.01 -5.23 2.49
N LEU A 251 13.83 -4.90 1.49
CA LEU A 251 13.37 -4.71 0.12
C LEU A 251 12.77 -5.99 -0.47
N TYR A 252 13.36 -7.15 -0.16
CA TYR A 252 12.81 -8.45 -0.56
C TYR A 252 11.43 -8.70 0.07
N ILE A 253 11.26 -8.40 1.36
CA ILE A 253 9.95 -8.49 2.04
C ILE A 253 8.94 -7.54 1.39
N GLY A 254 9.31 -6.27 1.20
CA GLY A 254 8.46 -5.28 0.56
C GLY A 254 8.02 -5.70 -0.86
N SER A 255 8.95 -6.25 -1.64
CA SER A 255 8.68 -6.78 -2.98
C SER A 255 7.75 -7.99 -2.92
N THR A 256 7.95 -8.90 -1.97
CA THR A 256 7.11 -10.10 -1.79
C THR A 256 5.69 -9.72 -1.36
N LEU A 257 5.54 -8.73 -0.46
CA LEU A 257 4.24 -8.15 -0.07
C LEU A 257 3.53 -7.54 -1.29
N LYS A 258 4.27 -6.81 -2.14
CA LYS A 258 3.71 -6.25 -3.38
C LYS A 258 3.16 -7.34 -4.28
N ILE A 259 3.96 -8.37 -4.55
CA ILE A 259 3.54 -9.47 -5.42
C ILE A 259 2.33 -10.21 -4.81
N ALA A 260 2.33 -10.44 -3.50
CA ALA A 260 1.21 -11.05 -2.79
C ALA A 260 -0.08 -10.19 -2.79
N HIS A 261 0.04 -8.87 -2.95
CA HIS A 261 -1.11 -7.99 -3.19
C HIS A 261 -1.65 -8.13 -4.62
N ASP A 262 -0.74 -8.16 -5.59
CA ASP A 262 -1.05 -8.13 -7.02
C ASP A 262 -1.65 -9.48 -7.52
N ILE A 263 -1.35 -10.58 -6.84
CA ILE A 263 -1.94 -11.91 -7.14
C ILE A 263 -3.39 -12.00 -6.64
N TRP A 264 -4.30 -12.39 -7.52
CA TRP A 264 -5.71 -12.65 -7.16
C TRP A 264 -5.91 -13.99 -6.43
N GLU A 265 -5.12 -15.01 -6.80
CA GLU A 265 -5.29 -16.36 -6.26
C GLU A 265 -4.83 -16.46 -4.80
N VAL A 266 -5.80 -16.71 -3.91
CA VAL A 266 -5.60 -16.74 -2.46
C VAL A 266 -4.58 -17.80 -2.00
N LYS A 267 -4.52 -18.95 -2.68
CA LYS A 267 -3.56 -20.02 -2.37
C LYS A 267 -2.12 -19.57 -2.60
N SER A 268 -1.88 -18.87 -3.69
CA SER A 268 -0.57 -18.29 -4.02
C SER A 268 -0.18 -17.19 -3.03
N ARG A 269 -1.14 -16.34 -2.62
CA ARG A 269 -0.92 -15.34 -1.55
C ARG A 269 -0.55 -16.00 -0.22
N LEU A 270 -1.21 -17.09 0.15
CA LEU A 270 -0.92 -17.86 1.36
C LEU A 270 0.54 -18.32 1.38
N LEU A 271 1.02 -18.89 0.27
CA LEU A 271 2.42 -19.33 0.15
C LEU A 271 3.41 -18.16 0.34
N MET A 272 3.19 -17.04 -0.35
CA MET A 272 4.12 -15.90 -0.33
C MET A 272 4.16 -15.19 1.03
N LEU A 273 3.01 -15.04 1.69
CA LEU A 273 2.98 -14.40 3.00
C LEU A 273 3.53 -15.31 4.10
N THR A 274 3.27 -16.62 4.01
CA THR A 274 3.87 -17.58 4.96
C THR A 274 5.38 -17.63 4.79
N SER A 275 5.90 -17.56 3.56
CA SER A 275 7.35 -17.57 3.32
C SER A 275 8.07 -16.35 3.87
N ILE A 276 7.41 -15.18 3.98
CA ILE A 276 7.98 -14.00 4.67
C ILE A 276 8.23 -14.33 6.15
N ILE A 277 7.25 -14.92 6.83
CA ILE A 277 7.37 -15.27 8.25
C ILE A 277 8.44 -16.36 8.44
N GLU A 278 8.44 -17.39 7.58
CA GLU A 278 9.48 -18.42 7.60
C GLU A 278 10.87 -17.80 7.44
N MET A 279 11.07 -16.95 6.42
CA MET A 279 12.35 -16.28 6.20
C MET A 279 12.81 -15.44 7.41
N LEU A 280 11.87 -14.79 8.10
CA LEU A 280 12.16 -13.98 9.28
C LEU A 280 12.50 -14.82 10.51
N LEU A 281 11.86 -15.97 10.72
CA LEU A 281 11.85 -16.65 12.03
C LEU A 281 12.34 -18.09 12.03
N THR A 282 12.35 -18.79 10.91
CA THR A 282 12.76 -20.19 10.86
C THR A 282 14.22 -20.29 10.43
N HIS A 283 15.00 -21.09 11.16
CA HIS A 283 16.37 -21.40 10.77
C HIS A 283 16.37 -22.45 9.66
N ASN A 284 17.41 -22.45 8.81
CA ASN A 284 17.63 -23.54 7.85
C ASN A 284 17.71 -24.88 8.59
N PRO A 285 16.75 -25.79 8.40
CA PRO A 285 16.77 -27.06 9.10
C PRO A 285 18.00 -27.85 8.68
N ASN A 286 18.61 -28.57 9.62
CA ASN A 286 19.65 -29.54 9.27
C ASN A 286 19.00 -30.64 8.41
N THR A 287 19.31 -30.65 7.11
CA THR A 287 18.72 -31.56 6.11
C THR A 287 18.95 -33.04 6.42
N ASN A 288 19.87 -33.35 7.34
CA ASN A 288 20.15 -34.71 7.82
C ASN A 288 19.20 -35.18 8.94
N ARG A 289 18.27 -34.33 9.43
CA ARG A 289 17.29 -34.73 10.45
C ARG A 289 16.00 -35.24 9.79
N PHE A 290 15.46 -36.36 10.28
CA PHE A 290 14.09 -36.76 9.99
C PHE A 290 13.10 -35.71 10.52
N ASN A 291 11.98 -35.48 9.82
CA ASN A 291 10.89 -34.55 10.18
C ASN A 291 11.24 -33.05 10.16
N VAL A 292 11.97 -32.62 9.13
CA VAL A 292 12.28 -31.21 8.85
C VAL A 292 11.02 -30.32 8.86
N GLU A 293 9.95 -30.75 8.19
CA GLU A 293 8.72 -29.95 8.07
C GLU A 293 8.01 -29.75 9.41
N ASP A 294 7.96 -30.78 10.26
CA ASP A 294 7.41 -30.66 11.62
C ASP A 294 8.23 -29.71 12.49
N SER A 295 9.56 -29.71 12.32
CA SER A 295 10.44 -28.79 13.04
C SER A 295 10.19 -27.35 12.62
N ILE A 296 10.09 -27.08 11.31
CA ILE A 296 9.77 -25.75 10.78
C ILE A 296 8.39 -25.31 11.29
N ASN A 297 7.39 -26.19 11.23
CA ASN A 297 6.03 -25.89 11.69
C ASN A 297 6.00 -25.48 13.18
N LYS A 298 6.73 -26.21 14.03
CA LYS A 298 6.83 -25.87 15.47
C LYS A 298 7.53 -24.53 15.70
N GLN A 299 8.63 -24.27 14.99
CA GLN A 299 9.34 -22.99 15.07
C GLN A 299 8.44 -21.84 14.59
N PHE A 300 7.77 -22.02 13.45
CA PHE A 300 6.83 -21.06 12.88
C PHE A 300 5.73 -20.70 13.88
N GLN A 301 5.05 -21.69 14.46
CA GLN A 301 3.99 -21.45 15.45
C GLN A 301 4.52 -20.75 16.70
N LEU A 302 5.59 -21.28 17.31
CA LEU A 302 6.10 -20.78 18.59
C LEU A 302 6.63 -19.35 18.45
N LYS A 303 7.56 -19.13 17.53
CA LYS A 303 8.28 -17.84 17.37
C LYS A 303 7.33 -16.74 16.90
N THR A 304 6.42 -17.06 15.97
CA THR A 304 5.41 -16.09 15.52
C THR A 304 4.46 -15.72 16.66
N SER A 305 3.93 -16.71 17.40
CA SER A 305 3.02 -16.42 18.50
C SER A 305 3.65 -15.57 19.60
N LEU A 306 4.94 -15.80 19.91
CA LEU A 306 5.70 -15.01 20.86
C LEU A 306 5.86 -13.56 20.41
N LEU A 307 6.28 -13.33 19.16
CA LEU A 307 6.47 -11.95 18.67
C LEU A 307 5.15 -11.19 18.54
N VAL A 308 4.08 -11.86 18.14
CA VAL A 308 2.72 -11.28 18.14
C VAL A 308 2.31 -10.88 19.56
N TYR A 309 2.59 -11.71 20.56
CA TYR A 309 2.31 -11.41 21.96
C TYR A 309 3.18 -10.27 22.52
N LEU A 310 4.46 -10.21 22.15
CA LEU A 310 5.35 -9.12 22.56
C LEU A 310 4.90 -7.77 21.96
N ASN A 311 4.40 -7.77 20.74
CA ASN A 311 3.86 -6.60 20.07
C ASN A 311 2.52 -6.15 20.69
N ASP A 312 1.63 -7.09 21.03
CA ASP A 312 0.35 -6.82 21.70
C ASP A 312 0.00 -7.90 22.74
N LYS A 313 0.27 -7.57 24.02
CA LYS A 313 0.06 -8.47 25.16
C LYS A 313 -1.41 -8.79 25.44
N ASN A 314 -2.35 -8.09 24.80
CA ASN A 314 -3.78 -8.35 24.96
C ASN A 314 -4.29 -9.47 24.04
N ARG A 315 -3.47 -9.95 23.10
CA ARG A 315 -3.86 -11.04 22.20
C ARG A 315 -3.85 -12.38 22.92
N ASP A 316 -4.89 -13.17 22.65
CA ASP A 316 -4.97 -14.56 23.09
C ASP A 316 -3.93 -15.40 22.32
N ILE A 317 -2.84 -15.77 23.02
CA ILE A 317 -1.73 -16.52 22.44
C ILE A 317 -2.15 -17.92 21.99
N ASP A 318 -3.11 -18.55 22.69
CA ASP A 318 -3.60 -19.89 22.33
C ASP A 318 -4.43 -19.84 21.06
N ALA A 319 -5.25 -18.79 20.90
CA ALA A 319 -5.96 -18.53 19.66
C ALA A 319 -5.00 -18.28 18.49
N VAL A 320 -3.96 -17.46 18.70
CA VAL A 320 -2.92 -17.19 17.68
C VAL A 320 -2.20 -18.48 17.30
N GLN A 321 -1.79 -19.32 18.26
CA GLN A 321 -1.12 -20.59 17.96
C GLN A 321 -2.00 -21.57 17.19
N LYS A 322 -3.27 -21.73 17.59
CA LYS A 322 -4.25 -22.54 16.85
C LYS A 322 -4.38 -22.04 15.41
N ARG A 323 -4.39 -20.72 15.23
CA ARG A 323 -4.51 -20.10 13.91
C ARG A 323 -3.29 -20.33 13.03
N LEU A 324 -2.08 -20.13 13.58
CA LEU A 324 -0.82 -20.40 12.90
C LEU A 324 -0.68 -21.86 12.46
N ARG A 325 -1.18 -22.81 13.28
CA ARG A 325 -1.24 -24.23 12.90
C ARG A 325 -2.08 -24.44 11.65
N VAL A 326 -3.27 -23.85 11.59
CA VAL A 326 -4.16 -23.94 10.42
C VAL A 326 -3.50 -23.31 9.20
N ILE A 327 -2.91 -22.13 9.34
CA ILE A 327 -2.18 -21.44 8.26
C ILE A 327 -1.09 -22.35 7.69
N TYR A 328 -0.24 -22.91 8.55
CA TYR A 328 0.87 -23.75 8.12
C TYR A 328 0.41 -25.06 7.47
N GLU A 329 -0.63 -25.69 8.02
CA GLU A 329 -1.24 -26.89 7.42
C GLU A 329 -1.79 -26.59 6.01
N GLN A 330 -2.50 -25.47 5.83
CA GLN A 330 -3.00 -25.10 4.51
C GLN A 330 -1.88 -24.72 3.54
N ARG A 331 -0.82 -24.05 4.01
CA ARG A 331 0.39 -23.78 3.22
C ARG A 331 1.05 -25.08 2.77
N SER A 332 1.18 -26.07 3.65
CA SER A 332 1.72 -27.40 3.34
C SER A 332 0.85 -28.13 2.31
N ASN A 333 -0.48 -28.13 2.49
CA ASN A 333 -1.42 -28.72 1.53
C ASN A 333 -1.30 -28.09 0.12
N VAL A 334 -1.16 -26.77 0.03
CA VAL A 334 -0.97 -26.08 -1.26
C VAL A 334 0.40 -26.44 -1.87
N ALA A 335 1.48 -26.39 -1.08
CA ALA A 335 2.83 -26.64 -1.56
C ALA A 335 3.03 -28.08 -2.08
N HIS A 336 2.39 -29.06 -1.44
CA HIS A 336 2.48 -30.48 -1.81
C HIS A 336 1.36 -30.94 -2.76
N GLY A 337 0.47 -30.05 -3.20
CA GLY A 337 -0.62 -30.38 -4.11
C GLY A 337 -1.75 -31.22 -3.51
N ASN A 338 -1.90 -31.25 -2.18
CA ASN A 338 -2.97 -31.95 -1.47
C ASN A 338 -4.29 -31.16 -1.51
N PHE A 339 -4.88 -31.04 -2.70
CA PHE A 339 -6.11 -30.27 -2.90
C PHE A 339 -7.35 -30.92 -2.29
N ASP A 340 -7.35 -32.23 -2.04
CA ASP A 340 -8.46 -32.92 -1.37
C ASP A 340 -8.62 -32.46 0.08
N SER A 341 -7.52 -32.37 0.84
CA SER A 341 -7.53 -31.82 2.20
C SER A 341 -7.93 -30.35 2.20
N LEU A 342 -7.42 -29.55 1.25
CA LEU A 342 -7.78 -28.15 1.10
C LEU A 342 -9.29 -27.97 0.83
N HIS A 343 -9.86 -28.79 -0.07
CA HIS A 343 -11.29 -28.77 -0.36
C HIS A 343 -12.14 -29.18 0.84
N LYS A 344 -11.70 -30.16 1.64
CA LYS A 344 -12.36 -30.51 2.90
C LYS A 344 -12.35 -29.33 3.86
N PHE A 345 -11.22 -28.67 4.06
CA PHE A 345 -11.12 -27.48 4.91
C PHE A 345 -12.06 -26.36 4.42
N MET A 346 -12.05 -26.03 3.13
CA MET A 346 -12.95 -25.02 2.56
C MET A 346 -14.44 -25.34 2.73
N LYS A 347 -14.82 -26.61 2.77
CA LYS A 347 -16.20 -27.02 3.09
C LYS A 347 -16.56 -26.75 4.55
N THR A 348 -15.63 -27.01 5.48
CA THR A 348 -15.87 -26.78 6.92
C THR A 348 -16.08 -25.31 7.28
N LEU A 349 -15.45 -24.40 6.52
CA LEU A 349 -15.56 -22.95 6.69
C LEU A 349 -16.99 -22.41 6.47
N LYS A 350 -17.78 -23.07 5.62
CA LYS A 350 -19.16 -22.64 5.32
C LYS A 350 -20.19 -23.08 6.36
N SER A 351 -19.81 -23.90 7.33
CA SER A 351 -20.76 -24.67 8.16
C SER A 351 -20.87 -24.21 9.62
N LYS A 352 -20.23 -23.08 10.01
CA LYS A 352 -20.38 -22.53 11.37
C LYS A 352 -21.39 -21.37 11.37
N GLU A 353 -22.57 -21.62 11.94
CA GLU A 353 -23.64 -20.65 12.13
C GLU A 353 -23.12 -19.31 12.70
N GLY A 354 -23.36 -18.22 11.96
CA GLY A 354 -23.21 -16.85 12.45
C GLY A 354 -21.80 -16.25 12.49
N LYS A 355 -20.75 -17.00 12.13
CA LYS A 355 -19.38 -16.48 11.96
C LYS A 355 -18.83 -16.98 10.62
N GLU A 356 -18.98 -16.18 9.57
CA GLU A 356 -18.42 -16.50 8.26
C GLU A 356 -16.89 -16.41 8.31
N GLU A 357 -16.23 -17.55 8.54
CA GLU A 357 -14.79 -17.67 8.43
C GLU A 357 -14.44 -18.04 6.99
N HIS A 358 -13.90 -17.10 6.22
CA HIS A 358 -13.51 -17.35 4.82
C HIS A 358 -12.04 -17.75 4.73
N PHE A 359 -11.62 -18.44 3.67
CA PHE A 359 -10.20 -18.76 3.46
C PHE A 359 -9.33 -17.49 3.44
N ASP A 360 -9.88 -16.37 2.95
CA ASP A 360 -9.26 -15.05 2.97
C ASP A 360 -8.92 -14.53 4.37
N SER A 361 -9.60 -15.01 5.42
CA SER A 361 -9.26 -14.63 6.80
C SER A 361 -7.84 -15.07 7.18
N LEU A 362 -7.35 -16.19 6.64
CA LEU A 362 -5.96 -16.63 6.83
C LEU A 362 -4.95 -15.62 6.27
N ILE A 363 -5.31 -14.96 5.16
CA ILE A 363 -4.47 -13.95 4.51
C ILE A 363 -4.40 -12.68 5.34
N VAL A 364 -5.54 -12.26 5.90
CA VAL A 364 -5.60 -11.08 6.78
C VAL A 364 -4.73 -11.30 8.02
N ASP A 365 -4.85 -12.47 8.65
CA ASP A 365 -4.05 -12.84 9.81
C ASP A 365 -2.56 -12.82 9.50
N LEU A 366 -2.17 -13.33 8.33
CA LEU A 366 -0.77 -13.29 7.90
C LEU A 366 -0.23 -11.87 7.77
N TYR A 367 -0.97 -10.92 7.20
CA TYR A 367 -0.53 -9.53 7.18
C TYR A 367 -0.37 -8.94 8.59
N VAL A 368 -1.31 -9.24 9.49
CA VAL A 368 -1.24 -8.80 10.89
C VAL A 368 0.00 -9.38 11.58
N TYR A 369 0.28 -10.67 11.39
CA TYR A 369 1.44 -11.33 11.99
C TYR A 369 2.76 -10.82 11.39
N ILE A 370 2.85 -10.66 10.07
CA ILE A 370 4.03 -10.07 9.42
C ILE A 370 4.29 -8.67 9.95
N ARG A 371 3.24 -7.84 10.09
CA ARG A 371 3.38 -6.50 10.67
C ARG A 371 3.95 -6.57 12.09
N ALA A 372 3.36 -7.39 12.96
CA ALA A 372 3.81 -7.51 14.35
C ALA A 372 5.27 -7.95 14.42
N ILE A 373 5.66 -8.95 13.63
CA ILE A 373 7.04 -9.44 13.54
C ILE A 373 7.97 -8.32 13.04
N LEU A 374 7.61 -7.61 11.97
CA LEU A 374 8.42 -6.53 11.43
C LEU A 374 8.56 -5.38 12.42
N GLU A 375 7.50 -5.01 13.14
CA GLU A 375 7.59 -3.98 14.16
C GLU A 375 8.56 -4.36 15.28
N GLU A 376 8.53 -5.61 15.76
CA GLU A 376 9.50 -6.08 16.74
C GLU A 376 10.91 -6.19 16.16
N TYR A 377 11.05 -6.61 14.90
CA TYR A 377 12.34 -6.69 14.20
C TYR A 377 13.00 -5.32 14.01
N LEU A 378 12.21 -4.28 13.73
CA LEU A 378 12.68 -2.91 13.59
C LEU A 378 13.01 -2.25 14.94
N LYS A 379 12.37 -2.67 16.03
CA LYS A 379 12.65 -2.19 17.40
C LYS A 379 13.86 -2.89 18.01
N ASP A 380 13.92 -4.22 17.91
CA ASP A 380 14.96 -5.06 18.50
C ASP A 380 15.31 -6.23 17.56
N LYS A 381 16.19 -5.91 16.60
CA LYS A 381 16.76 -6.89 15.66
C LYS A 381 17.42 -8.07 16.39
N ASN A 382 18.15 -7.79 17.47
CA ASN A 382 18.97 -8.79 18.15
C ASN A 382 18.09 -9.86 18.81
N LEU A 383 16.97 -9.44 19.42
CA LEU A 383 15.98 -10.37 19.96
C LEU A 383 15.43 -11.30 18.88
N VAL A 384 15.04 -10.76 17.73
CA VAL A 384 14.42 -11.58 16.67
C VAL A 384 15.43 -12.51 16.00
N GLU A 385 16.66 -12.05 15.75
CA GLU A 385 17.72 -12.94 15.23
C GLU A 385 18.10 -14.02 16.26
N PHE A 386 18.16 -13.69 17.55
CA PHE A 386 18.34 -14.67 18.62
C PHE A 386 17.21 -15.72 18.62
N LEU A 387 15.95 -15.28 18.48
CA LEU A 387 14.80 -16.17 18.36
C LEU A 387 14.84 -16.98 17.05
N LYS A 388 15.43 -16.46 15.97
CA LYS A 388 15.57 -17.22 14.73
C LYS A 388 16.58 -18.36 14.91
N ASP A 389 17.70 -18.09 15.57
CA ASP A 389 18.81 -19.03 15.73
C ASP A 389 18.56 -20.15 16.76
N ASN A 390 17.62 -19.95 17.69
CA ASN A 390 17.25 -20.90 18.75
C ASN A 390 15.83 -21.42 18.59
#